data_AF-A0A9E5CUH3-F1
#
_entry.id   AF-A0A9E5CUH3-F1
#
_cell.length_a   1.000
_cell.length_b   1.000
_cell.length_c   1.000
_cell.angle_alpha   90.00
_cell.angle_beta   90.00
_cell.angle_gamma   90.00
#
_symmetry.space_group_name_H-M   'P 1'
#
loop_
_entity.id
_entity.type
_entity.pdbx_description
1 polymer ?
#
loop_
_entity_poly.entity_id
_entity_poly.type
_entity_poly.pdbx_seq_one_letter_code
_entity_poly.pdbx_strand_id
1 'polypeptide(L)'
;MRKHPVAMSLALLAGVAAAGLLFGPAGLRNEPQSAQAALLNEAKQITGVSRLFGWSVAVSGDTAVAGARYDQALLLNAGAAFVFERDQGGADNWGEVMKLTASDAQAHDELGYSVAISGDTVVVGAFGKDSGGTRAGAAYVFDRNEGGADNWGEVTKLTASDAQTGDQFGESVAVSGDTVVVGAHHEDAGGSDAGAVYVFQRDQGGADNWGEVTKLTASDAQAGDELGYSVAVSGDTAVVGAHHEDAGGSKAGAAYVFDRNEGGANNWGEVTKLTASDAETFDRFGYSVAVNAVTAVVGGPREDAGGDGAGAAYVFERDEGGADNWGEVTKLTASDAQAGDQFGASVTVSGDTAVVGANHEDAGASDAGAAYVFDRNEGGAGTWGELSKLTASNAASSDWFGFSAGVSGGTAVLGAPQTEGQDDTLGTVYIFEIPLPKDQATDTDGDTIANSADLDDDNDGCTDKQEINGDPRLGGRRNPHNPWDFYDVLGPGAALPIDGVIDLPNDILGVIQHHPAGTLGYDAQFDRGSWTGPNSWNDTQGPDGVIDLPNDILGVLLQFGHSCQ
;
A
#
# COMPACT_ATOMS: atom_id res chain seq x y z
N MET A 1 -11.31 -8.52 68.95
CA MET A 1 -12.60 -9.25 69.07
C MET A 1 -13.73 -8.24 69.30
N ARG A 2 -14.85 -8.33 68.56
CA ARG A 2 -16.24 -7.88 68.89
C ARG A 2 -16.42 -6.53 69.65
N LYS A 3 -17.24 -5.55 69.23
CA LYS A 3 -18.45 -5.52 68.36
C LYS A 3 -18.82 -4.06 67.99
N HIS A 4 -19.46 -3.82 66.85
CA HIS A 4 -20.37 -2.67 66.63
C HIS A 4 -21.80 -2.99 67.13
N PRO A 5 -22.63 -1.96 67.40
CA PRO A 5 -23.79 -1.61 66.54
C PRO A 5 -23.86 -0.09 66.24
N VAL A 6 -24.26 0.45 65.08
CA VAL A 6 -25.52 0.38 64.26
C VAL A 6 -26.59 1.45 64.63
N ALA A 7 -26.51 2.58 63.91
CA ALA A 7 -27.54 3.27 63.09
C ALA A 7 -28.82 3.97 63.65
N MET A 8 -29.44 4.76 62.74
CA MET A 8 -30.68 5.58 62.77
C MET A 8 -30.60 6.98 63.44
N SER A 9 -31.19 8.08 62.89
CA SER A 9 -32.00 8.26 61.67
C SER A 9 -31.99 9.72 61.14
N LEU A 10 -31.94 9.87 59.81
CA LEU A 10 -32.92 10.54 58.92
C LEU A 10 -33.60 11.88 59.32
N ALA A 11 -33.40 12.96 58.53
CA ALA A 11 -34.48 13.79 57.95
C ALA A 11 -33.99 14.96 57.05
N LEU A 12 -34.67 15.10 55.90
CA LEU A 12 -34.61 16.19 54.90
C LEU A 12 -35.12 17.55 55.42
N LEU A 13 -34.60 18.69 54.92
CA LEU A 13 -35.38 19.66 54.12
C LEU A 13 -34.49 20.72 53.44
N ALA A 14 -35.03 21.45 52.46
CA ALA A 14 -34.29 22.25 51.47
C ALA A 14 -34.50 23.77 51.57
N GLY A 15 -33.64 24.53 50.89
CA GLY A 15 -34.10 25.67 50.06
C GLY A 15 -33.40 27.04 50.21
N VAL A 16 -32.98 27.58 49.05
CA VAL A 16 -32.84 29.02 48.68
C VAL A 16 -31.80 29.85 49.47
N ALA A 17 -31.06 30.84 48.93
CA ALA A 17 -31.18 31.58 47.66
C ALA A 17 -29.80 32.02 47.11
N ALA A 18 -29.80 32.48 45.85
CA ALA A 18 -28.61 32.91 45.11
C ALA A 18 -28.18 34.36 45.39
N ALA A 19 -26.89 34.65 45.18
CA ALA A 19 -26.36 35.96 44.84
C ALA A 19 -25.19 35.77 43.85
N GLY A 20 -25.31 36.30 42.64
CA GLY A 20 -24.31 36.13 41.58
C GLY A 20 -23.21 37.19 41.62
N LEU A 21 -22.05 36.84 41.05
CA LEU A 21 -21.01 37.78 40.63
C LEU A 21 -20.56 37.38 39.22
N LEU A 22 -20.30 38.38 38.38
CA LEU A 22 -20.14 38.22 36.94
C LEU A 22 -18.72 37.84 36.54
N PHE A 23 -18.59 36.93 35.57
CA PHE A 23 -17.52 36.96 34.56
C PHE A 23 -18.10 36.62 33.18
N GLY A 24 -17.42 37.10 32.13
CA GLY A 24 -17.92 37.15 30.74
C GLY A 24 -17.88 35.82 29.98
N PRO A 25 -18.33 35.84 28.71
CA PRO A 25 -18.68 34.63 27.98
C PRO A 25 -17.47 33.91 27.37
N ALA A 26 -17.13 32.74 27.90
CA ALA A 26 -16.54 31.67 27.11
C ALA A 26 -17.69 30.73 26.70
N GLY A 27 -18.37 31.07 25.61
CA GLY A 27 -19.37 30.20 25.01
C GLY A 27 -18.68 28.95 24.50
N LEU A 28 -19.01 27.79 25.08
CA LEU A 28 -18.52 26.49 24.67
C LEU A 28 -18.77 26.31 23.18
N ARG A 29 -17.71 26.33 22.37
CA ARG A 29 -17.74 25.63 21.10
C ARG A 29 -17.70 24.15 21.44
N ASN A 30 -18.81 23.47 21.18
CA ASN A 30 -18.75 22.04 20.91
C ASN A 30 -18.05 21.92 19.55
N GLU A 31 -16.72 21.87 19.56
CA GLU A 31 -15.97 21.30 18.45
C GLU A 31 -16.45 19.84 18.31
N PRO A 32 -16.94 19.40 17.14
CA PRO A 32 -17.29 18.00 16.95
C PRO A 32 -15.99 17.18 16.97
N GLN A 33 -15.83 16.30 17.96
CA GLN A 33 -14.78 15.29 17.90
C GLN A 33 -15.04 14.37 16.71
N SER A 34 -14.00 14.14 15.89
CA SER A 34 -13.82 13.04 14.94
C SER A 34 -15.03 12.73 14.05
N ALA A 35 -15.09 13.38 12.89
CA ALA A 35 -15.86 12.94 11.74
C ALA A 35 -14.94 12.41 10.63
N GLN A 36 -14.02 11.51 10.99
CA GLN A 36 -13.16 10.78 10.06
C GLN A 36 -12.86 9.39 10.64
N ALA A 37 -13.63 8.43 10.15
CA ALA A 37 -13.41 7.00 10.23
C ALA A 37 -14.32 6.38 9.17
N ALA A 38 -14.07 6.75 7.91
CA ALA A 38 -14.61 5.98 6.79
C ALA A 38 -14.08 4.56 6.97
N LEU A 39 -14.99 3.60 7.18
CA LEU A 39 -14.60 2.24 7.54
C LEU A 39 -13.85 1.60 6.37
N LEU A 40 -12.53 1.57 6.48
CA LEU A 40 -11.66 0.69 5.73
C LEU A 40 -12.14 -0.74 5.96
N ASN A 41 -12.81 -1.29 4.97
CA ASN A 41 -13.27 -2.67 5.02
C ASN A 41 -12.10 -3.57 4.62
N GLU A 42 -11.79 -4.55 5.47
CA GLU A 42 -10.95 -5.67 5.07
C GLU A 42 -11.60 -6.36 3.86
N ALA A 43 -10.94 -6.27 2.70
CA ALA A 43 -11.46 -6.83 1.46
C ALA A 43 -11.31 -8.36 1.46
N LYS A 44 -10.20 -8.87 2.03
CA LYS A 44 -9.95 -10.31 2.09
C LYS A 44 -8.96 -10.74 3.18
N GLN A 45 -9.36 -11.74 3.97
CA GLN A 45 -8.44 -12.65 4.67
C GLN A 45 -8.03 -13.81 3.75
N ILE A 46 -6.72 -14.05 3.63
CA ILE A 46 -6.13 -15.19 2.93
C ILE A 46 -5.27 -15.99 3.94
N THR A 47 -5.89 -16.97 4.60
CA THR A 47 -5.16 -17.89 5.48
C THR A 47 -4.30 -18.83 4.64
N GLY A 48 -2.99 -18.85 4.90
CA GLY A 48 -2.04 -19.64 4.15
C GLY A 48 -2.17 -21.14 4.37
N VAL A 49 -1.89 -21.91 3.31
CA VAL A 49 -1.75 -23.38 3.38
C VAL A 49 -0.35 -23.83 3.80
N SER A 50 0.50 -22.89 4.25
CA SER A 50 1.92 -23.10 4.48
C SER A 50 2.47 -22.32 5.68
N ARG A 51 3.63 -22.76 6.20
CA ARG A 51 4.24 -22.16 7.40
C ARG A 51 4.89 -20.81 7.09
N LEU A 52 4.64 -19.83 7.97
CA LEU A 52 5.07 -18.43 7.80
C LEU A 52 4.64 -17.82 6.46
N PHE A 53 3.44 -18.17 5.99
CA PHE A 53 2.83 -17.51 4.83
C PHE A 53 2.50 -16.05 5.16
N GLY A 54 2.87 -15.11 4.28
CA GLY A 54 2.81 -13.68 4.59
C GLY A 54 4.04 -13.17 5.36
N TRP A 55 5.13 -13.94 5.38
CA TRP A 55 6.43 -13.47 5.89
C TRP A 55 6.94 -12.26 5.12
N SER A 56 6.74 -12.25 3.81
CA SER A 56 6.89 -11.07 2.96
C SER A 56 5.67 -10.94 2.05
N VAL A 57 5.31 -9.71 1.69
CA VAL A 57 4.20 -9.42 0.77
C VAL A 57 4.58 -8.27 -0.16
N ALA A 58 4.04 -8.28 -1.37
CA ALA A 58 4.14 -7.17 -2.33
C ALA A 58 2.89 -7.13 -3.22
N VAL A 59 2.58 -5.97 -3.81
CA VAL A 59 1.41 -5.78 -4.67
C VAL A 59 1.72 -4.78 -5.80
N SER A 60 1.17 -5.03 -6.98
CA SER A 60 1.27 -4.17 -8.16
C SER A 60 -0.03 -4.24 -8.94
N GLY A 61 -0.89 -3.23 -8.78
CA GLY A 61 -2.26 -3.25 -9.29
C GLY A 61 -3.03 -4.49 -8.78
N ASP A 62 -3.70 -5.19 -9.68
CA ASP A 62 -4.55 -6.35 -9.39
C ASP A 62 -3.77 -7.67 -9.17
N THR A 63 -2.46 -7.61 -8.87
CA THR A 63 -1.62 -8.78 -8.57
C THR A 63 -0.86 -8.59 -7.26
N ALA A 64 -1.01 -9.54 -6.35
CA ALA A 64 -0.36 -9.59 -5.04
C ALA A 64 0.50 -10.86 -4.91
N VAL A 65 1.61 -10.77 -4.20
CA VAL A 65 2.54 -11.87 -3.96
C VAL A 65 2.78 -12.04 -2.48
N ALA A 66 2.74 -13.27 -1.98
CA ALA A 66 3.02 -13.61 -0.59
C ALA A 66 4.13 -14.67 -0.49
N GLY A 67 5.18 -14.37 0.27
CA GLY A 67 6.27 -15.28 0.58
C GLY A 67 5.96 -16.22 1.75
N ALA A 68 6.47 -17.44 1.68
CA ALA A 68 6.43 -18.45 2.74
C ALA A 68 7.78 -19.18 2.83
N ARG A 69 8.77 -18.55 3.48
CA ARG A 69 10.16 -19.05 3.61
C ARG A 69 10.30 -20.49 4.12
N TYR A 70 9.32 -20.98 4.89
CA TYR A 70 9.28 -22.34 5.44
C TYR A 70 8.21 -23.23 4.79
N ASP A 71 7.86 -22.97 3.53
CA ASP A 71 7.14 -23.96 2.74
C ASP A 71 7.94 -25.27 2.62
N GLN A 72 7.23 -26.38 2.85
CA GLN A 72 7.78 -27.73 2.91
C GLN A 72 7.15 -28.69 1.89
N ALA A 73 6.41 -28.17 0.89
CA ALA A 73 5.62 -29.01 -0.01
C ALA A 73 6.48 -29.95 -0.89
N LEU A 74 7.74 -29.57 -1.14
CA LEU A 74 8.69 -30.37 -1.93
C LEU A 74 9.92 -30.81 -1.12
N LEU A 75 10.48 -29.92 -0.29
CA LEU A 75 11.71 -30.13 0.49
C LEU A 75 11.66 -29.33 1.80
N LEU A 76 12.42 -29.76 2.81
CA LEU A 76 12.46 -29.11 4.13
C LEU A 76 12.94 -27.65 4.03
N ASN A 77 12.09 -26.69 4.34
CA ASN A 77 12.38 -25.25 4.33
C ASN A 77 13.01 -24.77 3.00
N ALA A 78 12.59 -25.34 1.87
CA ALA A 78 12.97 -24.80 0.56
C ALA A 78 12.27 -23.47 0.28
N GLY A 79 11.08 -23.28 0.85
CA GLY A 79 10.31 -22.05 0.70
C GLY A 79 9.55 -21.97 -0.63
N ALA A 80 8.67 -20.98 -0.73
CA ALA A 80 7.88 -20.66 -1.92
C ALA A 80 7.37 -19.22 -1.85
N ALA A 81 6.92 -18.70 -2.99
CA ALA A 81 6.03 -17.54 -3.05
C ALA A 81 4.72 -17.94 -3.74
N PHE A 82 3.64 -17.20 -3.47
CA PHE A 82 2.30 -17.46 -3.98
C PHE A 82 1.77 -16.18 -4.63
N VAL A 83 1.24 -16.29 -5.84
CA VAL A 83 0.68 -15.18 -6.61
C VAL A 83 -0.84 -15.23 -6.53
N PHE A 84 -1.44 -14.09 -6.24
CA PHE A 84 -2.88 -13.87 -6.15
C PHE A 84 -3.28 -12.78 -7.14
N GLU A 85 -4.40 -12.98 -7.83
CA GLU A 85 -4.98 -11.97 -8.72
C GLU A 85 -6.38 -11.59 -8.23
N ARG A 86 -6.79 -10.33 -8.48
CA ARG A 86 -8.16 -9.83 -8.25
C ARG A 86 -9.15 -10.51 -9.22
N ASP A 87 -10.44 -10.44 -8.88
CA ASP A 87 -11.58 -11.05 -9.58
C ASP A 87 -11.56 -12.58 -9.73
N GLN A 88 -10.61 -13.26 -9.09
CA GLN A 88 -10.48 -14.71 -9.13
C GLN A 88 -11.51 -15.38 -8.22
N GLY A 89 -12.49 -16.04 -8.85
CA GLY A 89 -13.63 -16.68 -8.17
C GLY A 89 -14.85 -15.77 -8.00
N GLY A 90 -14.81 -14.54 -8.52
CA GLY A 90 -15.90 -13.56 -8.49
C GLY A 90 -15.35 -12.14 -8.34
N ALA A 91 -16.15 -11.12 -8.70
CA ALA A 91 -15.75 -9.72 -8.59
C ALA A 91 -15.19 -9.39 -7.18
N ASP A 92 -14.13 -8.60 -7.15
CA ASP A 92 -13.38 -8.15 -5.96
C ASP A 92 -12.80 -9.27 -5.08
N ASN A 93 -12.79 -10.52 -5.56
CA ASN A 93 -12.15 -11.62 -4.84
C ASN A 93 -10.71 -11.81 -5.28
N TRP A 94 -9.81 -11.85 -4.30
CA TRP A 94 -8.43 -12.28 -4.50
C TRP A 94 -8.33 -13.80 -4.37
N GLY A 95 -7.69 -14.44 -5.36
CA GLY A 95 -7.54 -15.89 -5.44
C GLY A 95 -6.15 -16.31 -5.92
N GLU A 96 -5.63 -17.41 -5.37
CA GLU A 96 -4.32 -17.96 -5.73
C GLU A 96 -4.34 -18.46 -7.19
N VAL A 97 -3.46 -17.91 -8.02
CA VAL A 97 -3.29 -18.32 -9.42
C VAL A 97 -2.04 -19.16 -9.65
N MET A 98 -0.99 -18.97 -8.83
CA MET A 98 0.25 -19.74 -8.96
C MET A 98 1.03 -19.85 -7.65
N LYS A 99 1.76 -20.97 -7.50
CA LYS A 99 2.82 -21.15 -6.51
C LYS A 99 4.19 -21.16 -7.22
N LEU A 100 5.04 -20.20 -6.90
CA LEU A 100 6.39 -20.04 -7.42
C LEU A 100 7.39 -20.85 -6.58
N THR A 101 8.22 -21.65 -7.26
CA THR A 101 9.28 -22.47 -6.66
C THR A 101 10.51 -22.45 -7.54
N ALA A 102 11.71 -22.40 -6.94
CA ALA A 102 12.97 -22.45 -7.65
C ALA A 102 13.18 -23.79 -8.39
N SER A 103 13.64 -23.73 -9.63
CA SER A 103 13.91 -24.90 -10.48
C SER A 103 15.05 -25.78 -9.95
N ASP A 104 15.97 -25.20 -9.19
CA ASP A 104 17.08 -25.86 -8.51
C ASP A 104 16.92 -25.93 -6.97
N ALA A 105 15.68 -25.84 -6.47
CA ALA A 105 15.35 -25.83 -5.04
C ALA A 105 16.00 -26.98 -4.24
N GLN A 106 16.51 -26.62 -3.07
CA GLN A 106 17.15 -27.48 -2.08
C GLN A 106 16.58 -27.19 -0.69
N ALA A 107 16.85 -28.09 0.27
CA ALA A 107 16.41 -27.90 1.64
C ALA A 107 17.19 -26.74 2.29
N HIS A 108 16.48 -25.86 3.00
CA HIS A 108 17.00 -24.63 3.62
C HIS A 108 17.44 -23.51 2.66
N ASP A 109 16.96 -23.51 1.41
CA ASP A 109 17.12 -22.36 0.50
C ASP A 109 16.29 -21.13 0.94
N GLU A 110 15.17 -21.36 1.64
CA GLU A 110 14.28 -20.34 2.20
C GLU A 110 13.71 -19.32 1.21
N LEU A 111 13.35 -19.79 0.00
CA LEU A 111 12.67 -18.99 -1.03
C LEU A 111 11.39 -18.34 -0.48
N GLY A 112 11.18 -17.06 -0.79
CA GLY A 112 10.04 -16.29 -0.27
C GLY A 112 10.31 -15.64 1.09
N TYR A 113 11.59 -15.52 1.48
CA TYR A 113 11.98 -14.63 2.57
C TYR A 113 11.68 -13.16 2.24
N SER A 114 11.93 -12.76 1.01
CA SER A 114 11.51 -11.46 0.47
C SER A 114 10.84 -11.66 -0.91
N VAL A 115 9.88 -10.80 -1.22
CA VAL A 115 9.18 -10.76 -2.51
C VAL A 115 9.04 -9.30 -2.94
N ALA A 116 9.13 -9.07 -4.24
CA ALA A 116 8.80 -7.79 -4.87
C ALA A 116 8.13 -8.04 -6.22
N ILE A 117 7.23 -7.15 -6.64
CA ILE A 117 6.51 -7.24 -7.92
C ILE A 117 6.45 -5.86 -8.59
N SER A 118 6.60 -5.84 -9.92
CA SER A 118 6.40 -4.67 -10.76
C SER A 118 5.74 -5.11 -12.07
N GLY A 119 4.42 -4.93 -12.17
CA GLY A 119 3.64 -5.43 -13.30
C GLY A 119 3.74 -6.95 -13.41
N ASP A 120 4.17 -7.43 -14.58
CA ASP A 120 4.29 -8.85 -14.92
C ASP A 120 5.61 -9.51 -14.44
N THR A 121 6.46 -8.83 -13.66
CA THR A 121 7.73 -9.37 -13.14
C THR A 121 7.71 -9.46 -11.61
N VAL A 122 8.02 -10.65 -11.09
CA VAL A 122 8.14 -10.97 -9.65
C VAL A 122 9.57 -11.40 -9.34
N VAL A 123 10.15 -10.84 -8.27
CA VAL A 123 11.45 -11.25 -7.73
C VAL A 123 11.25 -11.87 -6.35
N VAL A 124 11.89 -13.02 -6.13
CA VAL A 124 11.78 -13.78 -4.87
C VAL A 124 13.16 -14.08 -4.30
N GLY A 125 13.41 -13.63 -3.08
CA GLY A 125 14.65 -13.84 -2.34
C GLY A 125 14.76 -15.24 -1.72
N ALA A 126 15.98 -15.80 -1.72
CA ALA A 126 16.36 -17.10 -1.16
C ALA A 126 17.75 -17.01 -0.52
N PHE A 127 17.88 -16.22 0.55
CA PHE A 127 19.14 -15.95 1.25
C PHE A 127 19.86 -17.21 1.78
N GLY A 128 19.11 -18.31 2.00
CA GLY A 128 19.66 -19.59 2.45
C GLY A 128 20.44 -20.35 1.36
N LYS A 129 20.30 -19.95 0.09
CA LYS A 129 20.85 -20.70 -1.06
C LYS A 129 22.39 -20.77 -1.05
N ASP A 130 22.92 -21.97 -1.32
CA ASP A 130 24.37 -22.21 -1.42
C ASP A 130 24.97 -21.82 -2.79
N SER A 131 24.62 -20.65 -3.36
CA SER A 131 25.09 -20.20 -4.68
C SER A 131 26.41 -19.41 -4.63
N GLY A 132 27.54 -20.12 -4.54
CA GLY A 132 28.90 -19.53 -4.54
C GLY A 132 29.68 -19.75 -3.24
N GLY A 133 28.94 -19.94 -2.15
CA GLY A 133 29.39 -20.28 -0.80
C GLY A 133 28.21 -20.81 0.02
N THR A 134 28.45 -21.29 1.23
CA THR A 134 27.32 -21.68 2.10
C THR A 134 26.54 -20.44 2.52
N ARG A 135 25.22 -20.42 2.32
CA ARG A 135 24.37 -19.22 2.53
C ARG A 135 24.92 -17.95 1.85
N ALA A 136 25.49 -18.12 0.65
CA ALA A 136 25.83 -16.99 -0.22
C ALA A 136 24.57 -16.22 -0.64
N GLY A 137 23.45 -16.95 -0.79
CA GLY A 137 22.15 -16.43 -1.17
C GLY A 137 21.91 -16.45 -2.68
N ALA A 138 20.65 -16.22 -3.05
CA ALA A 138 20.19 -16.05 -4.43
C ALA A 138 18.88 -15.26 -4.46
N ALA A 139 18.53 -14.71 -5.61
CA ALA A 139 17.19 -14.23 -5.92
C ALA A 139 16.72 -14.84 -7.25
N TYR A 140 15.42 -15.06 -7.40
CA TYR A 140 14.83 -15.69 -8.59
C TYR A 140 13.83 -14.74 -9.23
N VAL A 141 13.93 -14.56 -10.55
CA VAL A 141 13.01 -13.73 -11.33
C VAL A 141 11.99 -14.64 -12.01
N PHE A 142 10.72 -14.31 -11.85
CA PHE A 142 9.58 -14.96 -12.50
C PHE A 142 8.82 -13.92 -13.31
N ASP A 143 8.53 -14.21 -14.58
CA ASP A 143 7.71 -13.35 -15.43
C ASP A 143 6.36 -14.04 -15.73
N ARG A 144 5.32 -13.21 -15.90
CA ARG A 144 4.05 -13.65 -16.48
C ARG A 144 4.24 -13.97 -17.95
N ASN A 145 3.50 -14.97 -18.42
CA ASN A 145 3.58 -15.63 -19.72
C ASN A 145 4.78 -16.56 -19.92
N GLU A 146 5.69 -16.68 -18.95
CA GLU A 146 6.78 -17.67 -19.02
C GLU A 146 6.22 -19.09 -18.83
N GLY A 147 6.57 -20.00 -19.73
CA GLY A 147 5.94 -21.33 -19.85
C GLY A 147 4.55 -21.39 -20.49
N GLY A 148 3.91 -20.26 -20.83
CA GLY A 148 2.63 -20.22 -21.54
C GLY A 148 1.76 -19.00 -21.19
N ALA A 149 0.78 -18.67 -22.05
CA ALA A 149 -0.09 -17.51 -21.84
C ALA A 149 -0.78 -17.54 -20.46
N ASP A 150 -0.77 -16.40 -19.77
CA ASP A 150 -1.30 -16.17 -18.42
C ASP A 150 -0.69 -17.06 -17.31
N ASN A 151 0.38 -17.81 -17.59
CA ASN A 151 1.13 -18.60 -16.61
C ASN A 151 2.34 -17.82 -16.07
N TRP A 152 2.73 -18.06 -14.82
CA TRP A 152 3.98 -17.54 -14.26
C TRP A 152 5.09 -18.61 -14.30
N GLY A 153 6.30 -18.22 -14.68
CA GLY A 153 7.44 -19.14 -14.81
C GLY A 153 8.78 -18.51 -14.44
N GLU A 154 9.74 -19.32 -13.99
CA GLU A 154 11.09 -18.88 -13.65
C GLU A 154 11.85 -18.50 -14.93
N VAL A 155 12.32 -17.26 -15.00
CA VAL A 155 13.15 -16.73 -16.09
C VAL A 155 14.62 -16.99 -15.80
N THR A 156 15.08 -16.66 -14.58
CA THR A 156 16.49 -16.75 -14.22
C THR A 156 16.73 -16.70 -12.70
N LYS A 157 17.92 -17.13 -12.29
CA LYS A 157 18.46 -16.99 -10.94
C LYS A 157 19.58 -15.95 -10.94
N LEU A 158 19.45 -14.95 -10.07
CA LEU A 158 20.43 -13.90 -9.80
C LEU A 158 21.34 -14.31 -8.63
N THR A 159 22.62 -13.98 -8.75
CA THR A 159 23.68 -14.20 -7.76
C THR A 159 24.70 -13.07 -7.88
N ALA A 160 25.24 -12.57 -6.77
CA ALA A 160 26.36 -11.61 -6.80
C ALA A 160 27.58 -12.17 -7.55
N SER A 161 28.24 -11.33 -8.35
CA SER A 161 29.39 -11.72 -9.17
C SER A 161 30.64 -12.09 -8.35
N ASP A 162 30.72 -11.65 -7.09
CA ASP A 162 31.78 -11.92 -6.11
C ASP A 162 31.30 -12.67 -4.85
N ALA A 163 30.12 -13.32 -4.92
CA ALA A 163 29.46 -14.02 -3.81
C ALA A 163 30.38 -14.94 -2.98
N GLN A 164 30.33 -14.78 -1.65
CA GLN A 164 31.11 -15.55 -0.67
C GLN A 164 30.20 -16.29 0.32
N THR A 165 30.78 -16.81 1.41
CA THR A 165 30.06 -17.62 2.40
C THR A 165 29.52 -16.73 3.52
N GLY A 166 28.21 -16.55 3.56
CA GLY A 166 27.52 -15.80 4.61
C GLY A 166 26.90 -14.47 4.16
N ASP A 167 27.20 -14.00 2.95
CA ASP A 167 26.77 -12.69 2.40
C ASP A 167 25.24 -12.48 2.41
N GLN A 168 24.46 -13.57 2.39
CA GLN A 168 22.99 -13.59 2.44
C GLN A 168 22.33 -12.73 1.35
N PHE A 169 22.84 -12.83 0.12
CA PHE A 169 22.26 -12.21 -1.07
C PHE A 169 20.80 -12.63 -1.26
N GLY A 170 19.91 -11.68 -1.49
CA GLY A 170 18.48 -11.97 -1.64
C GLY A 170 17.76 -12.13 -0.30
N GLU A 171 18.34 -11.66 0.80
CA GLU A 171 17.55 -11.44 2.01
C GLU A 171 16.55 -10.28 1.81
N SER A 172 16.97 -9.22 1.10
CA SER A 172 16.11 -8.14 0.64
C SER A 172 16.13 -8.04 -0.90
N VAL A 173 14.97 -7.82 -1.52
CA VAL A 173 14.81 -7.66 -2.97
C VAL A 173 13.82 -6.55 -3.28
N ALA A 174 14.05 -5.80 -4.36
CA ALA A 174 13.12 -4.84 -4.92
C ALA A 174 13.18 -4.86 -6.46
N VAL A 175 12.08 -4.52 -7.14
CA VAL A 175 11.99 -4.44 -8.59
C VAL A 175 11.17 -3.24 -9.03
N SER A 176 11.60 -2.56 -10.10
CA SER A 176 10.86 -1.49 -10.76
C SER A 176 11.15 -1.52 -12.25
N GLY A 177 10.15 -1.92 -13.04
CA GLY A 177 10.30 -2.19 -14.47
C GLY A 177 11.45 -3.18 -14.73
N ASP A 178 12.37 -2.79 -15.61
CA ASP A 178 13.53 -3.60 -16.00
C ASP A 178 14.71 -3.54 -15.00
N THR A 179 14.55 -2.95 -13.80
CA THR A 179 15.59 -2.81 -12.77
C THR A 179 15.27 -3.69 -11.56
N VAL A 180 16.22 -4.52 -11.12
CA VAL A 180 16.14 -5.32 -9.89
C VAL A 180 17.30 -4.95 -8.96
N VAL A 181 17.00 -4.78 -7.68
CA VAL A 181 17.95 -4.41 -6.62
C VAL A 181 17.92 -5.49 -5.55
N VAL A 182 19.09 -6.02 -5.17
CA VAL A 182 19.21 -7.14 -4.22
C VAL A 182 20.25 -6.84 -3.15
N GLY A 183 19.88 -6.95 -1.88
CA GLY A 183 20.78 -6.77 -0.75
C GLY A 183 21.55 -8.03 -0.34
N ALA A 184 22.78 -7.82 0.13
CA ALA A 184 23.67 -8.80 0.74
C ALA A 184 24.35 -8.14 1.96
N HIS A 185 23.60 -8.02 3.05
CA HIS A 185 23.94 -7.20 4.22
C HIS A 185 25.12 -7.73 5.05
N HIS A 186 25.55 -8.98 4.86
CA HIS A 186 26.76 -9.53 5.48
C HIS A 186 27.95 -9.59 4.52
N GLU A 187 27.93 -8.84 3.41
CA GLU A 187 29.08 -8.78 2.51
C GLU A 187 30.21 -7.89 3.07
N ASP A 188 31.46 -8.28 2.83
CA ASP A 188 32.65 -7.76 3.53
C ASP A 188 33.32 -6.52 2.86
N ALA A 189 32.72 -5.90 1.82
CA ALA A 189 33.34 -4.77 1.13
C ALA A 189 33.25 -3.45 1.93
N GLY A 190 34.30 -3.16 2.67
CA GLY A 190 34.44 -1.96 3.52
C GLY A 190 34.76 -2.31 4.97
N GLY A 191 34.34 -3.49 5.41
CA GLY A 191 34.54 -4.06 6.73
C GLY A 191 33.81 -5.40 6.86
N SER A 192 34.08 -6.16 7.92
CA SER A 192 33.30 -7.38 8.22
C SER A 192 31.82 -7.03 8.30
N ASP A 193 30.96 -7.69 7.54
CA ASP A 193 29.51 -7.44 7.58
C ASP A 193 29.14 -5.95 7.35
N ALA A 194 29.90 -5.25 6.50
CA ALA A 194 29.60 -3.86 6.11
C ALA A 194 28.35 -3.77 5.22
N GLY A 195 28.13 -4.82 4.42
CA GLY A 195 26.99 -4.97 3.54
C GLY A 195 27.17 -4.33 2.17
N ALA A 196 26.50 -4.92 1.19
CA ALA A 196 26.47 -4.42 -0.18
C ALA A 196 25.10 -4.66 -0.83
N VAL A 197 24.85 -3.93 -1.92
CA VAL A 197 23.66 -4.08 -2.76
C VAL A 197 24.07 -4.26 -4.22
N TYR A 198 23.35 -5.09 -4.97
CA TYR A 198 23.65 -5.40 -6.36
C TYR A 198 22.47 -4.99 -7.24
N VAL A 199 22.77 -4.25 -8.31
CA VAL A 199 21.79 -3.81 -9.29
C VAL A 199 21.88 -4.69 -10.53
N PHE A 200 20.76 -5.30 -10.90
CA PHE A 200 20.57 -6.08 -12.12
C PHE A 200 19.63 -5.34 -13.06
N GLN A 201 19.87 -5.45 -14.36
CA GLN A 201 19.02 -4.86 -15.39
C GLN A 201 18.65 -5.93 -16.43
N ARG A 202 17.42 -5.87 -16.93
CA ARG A 202 17.00 -6.62 -18.12
C ARG A 202 17.80 -6.17 -19.36
N ASP A 203 17.91 -7.06 -20.33
CA ASP A 203 18.77 -6.99 -21.53
C ASP A 203 20.30 -6.87 -21.26
N GLN A 204 20.74 -6.81 -20.00
CA GLN A 204 22.16 -6.69 -19.67
C GLN A 204 22.89 -8.02 -19.95
N GLY A 205 23.77 -8.00 -20.95
CA GLY A 205 24.46 -9.19 -21.46
C GLY A 205 23.78 -9.85 -22.67
N GLY A 206 22.60 -9.38 -23.09
CA GLY A 206 21.87 -9.84 -24.27
C GLY A 206 20.36 -9.79 -24.06
N ALA A 207 19.59 -9.75 -25.15
CA ALA A 207 18.13 -9.68 -25.10
C ALA A 207 17.50 -10.73 -24.17
N ASP A 208 16.51 -10.30 -23.39
CA ASP A 208 15.73 -11.07 -22.41
C ASP A 208 16.56 -11.64 -21.23
N ASN A 209 17.83 -11.26 -21.08
CA ASN A 209 18.66 -11.68 -19.92
C ASN A 209 18.64 -10.61 -18.82
N TRP A 210 18.68 -11.06 -17.57
CA TRP A 210 19.03 -10.20 -16.43
C TRP A 210 20.52 -10.33 -16.12
N GLY A 211 21.23 -9.21 -16.10
CA GLY A 211 22.66 -9.16 -15.82
C GLY A 211 23.01 -8.12 -14.77
N GLU A 212 24.02 -8.42 -13.96
CA GLU A 212 24.57 -7.47 -12.98
C GLU A 212 25.16 -6.25 -13.71
N VAL A 213 24.79 -5.06 -13.24
CA VAL A 213 25.27 -3.77 -13.74
C VAL A 213 26.34 -3.21 -12.81
N THR A 214 26.08 -3.24 -11.49
CA THR A 214 27.04 -2.80 -10.48
C THR A 214 26.74 -3.39 -9.10
N LYS A 215 27.78 -3.40 -8.27
CA LYS A 215 27.71 -3.45 -6.80
C LYS A 215 27.70 -2.02 -6.24
N LEU A 216 26.97 -1.80 -5.16
CA LEU A 216 26.82 -0.56 -4.43
C LEU A 216 27.26 -0.78 -2.98
N THR A 217 28.02 0.16 -2.45
CA THR A 217 28.57 0.19 -1.09
C THR A 217 28.49 1.63 -0.58
N ALA A 218 28.25 1.83 0.72
CA ALA A 218 28.24 3.15 1.33
C ALA A 218 29.61 3.82 1.26
N SER A 219 29.66 5.13 1.02
CA SER A 219 30.88 5.91 0.88
C SER A 219 31.70 6.01 2.18
N ASP A 220 31.05 5.78 3.33
CA ASP A 220 31.63 5.74 4.67
C ASP A 220 31.55 4.37 5.37
N ALA A 221 31.28 3.29 4.61
CA ALA A 221 31.06 1.93 5.11
C ALA A 221 32.10 1.43 6.14
N GLN A 222 31.59 0.83 7.22
CA GLN A 222 32.34 0.26 8.33
C GLN A 222 31.85 -1.16 8.66
N ALA A 223 32.59 -1.86 9.51
CA ALA A 223 32.27 -3.24 9.87
C ALA A 223 31.03 -3.33 10.77
N GLY A 224 29.99 -4.02 10.30
CA GLY A 224 28.73 -4.22 11.02
C GLY A 224 27.64 -3.17 10.75
N ASP A 225 27.81 -2.29 9.75
CA ASP A 225 26.77 -1.33 9.34
C ASP A 225 25.56 -2.03 8.66
N GLU A 226 25.80 -3.20 8.06
CA GLU A 226 24.82 -4.08 7.43
C GLU A 226 23.99 -3.40 6.31
N LEU A 227 24.66 -2.68 5.41
CA LEU A 227 24.05 -2.05 4.23
C LEU A 227 23.38 -3.09 3.33
N GLY A 228 22.13 -2.86 2.94
CA GLY A 228 21.34 -3.80 2.16
C GLY A 228 20.43 -4.69 3.01
N TYR A 229 20.33 -4.41 4.32
CA TYR A 229 19.35 -5.06 5.19
C TYR A 229 17.92 -4.89 4.66
N SER A 230 17.60 -3.69 4.17
CA SER A 230 16.38 -3.39 3.43
C SER A 230 16.73 -2.65 2.13
N VAL A 231 15.96 -2.88 1.06
CA VAL A 231 16.14 -2.21 -0.24
C VAL A 231 14.77 -1.86 -0.85
N ALA A 232 14.70 -0.72 -1.52
CA ALA A 232 13.58 -0.31 -2.35
C ALA A 232 14.08 0.37 -3.62
N VAL A 233 13.34 0.28 -4.73
CA VAL A 233 13.70 0.91 -6.01
C VAL A 233 12.46 1.44 -6.72
N SER A 234 12.56 2.62 -7.31
CA SER A 234 11.50 3.26 -8.10
C SER A 234 12.15 3.94 -9.31
N GLY A 235 11.99 3.35 -10.50
CA GLY A 235 12.65 3.80 -11.72
C GLY A 235 14.17 3.80 -11.63
N ASP A 236 14.76 5.00 -11.60
CA ASP A 236 16.20 5.26 -11.57
C ASP A 236 16.73 5.59 -10.15
N THR A 237 15.90 5.54 -9.11
CA THR A 237 16.27 5.80 -7.70
C THR A 237 16.14 4.54 -6.84
N ALA A 238 17.14 4.25 -6.02
CA ALA A 238 17.13 3.18 -5.03
C ALA A 238 17.44 3.71 -3.62
N VAL A 239 16.73 3.20 -2.62
CA VAL A 239 16.97 3.51 -1.20
C VAL A 239 17.34 2.23 -0.48
N VAL A 240 18.39 2.28 0.34
CA VAL A 240 19.02 1.12 0.97
C VAL A 240 19.24 1.37 2.46
N GLY A 241 18.75 0.48 3.31
CA GLY A 241 18.95 0.54 4.76
C GLY A 241 20.28 -0.06 5.23
N ALA A 242 20.90 0.59 6.21
CA ALA A 242 22.06 0.15 6.99
C ALA A 242 21.73 0.32 8.48
N HIS A 243 20.86 -0.56 8.99
CA HIS A 243 20.16 -0.37 10.26
C HIS A 243 21.04 -0.49 11.52
N HIS A 244 22.33 -0.79 11.35
CA HIS A 244 23.31 -0.90 12.42
C HIS A 244 24.43 0.16 12.34
N GLU A 245 24.35 1.08 11.38
CA GLU A 245 25.30 2.19 11.23
C GLU A 245 25.38 3.09 12.49
N ASP A 246 26.60 3.52 12.82
CA ASP A 246 26.95 4.08 14.12
C ASP A 246 27.12 5.64 14.16
N ALA A 247 27.04 6.37 13.03
CA ALA A 247 27.38 7.80 12.99
C ALA A 247 26.40 8.71 13.77
N GLY A 248 25.13 8.32 13.89
CA GLY A 248 24.14 8.99 14.74
C GLY A 248 24.26 8.64 16.24
N GLY A 249 25.04 7.61 16.58
CA GLY A 249 24.99 6.91 17.86
C GLY A 249 25.03 5.40 17.63
N SER A 250 25.40 4.60 18.63
CA SER A 250 25.58 3.15 18.38
C SER A 250 24.28 2.48 17.94
N LYS A 251 24.29 1.88 16.74
CA LYS A 251 23.12 1.32 16.03
C LYS A 251 21.94 2.30 15.92
N ALA A 252 22.22 3.60 15.80
CA ALA A 252 21.21 4.59 15.41
C ALA A 252 20.65 4.26 14.01
N GLY A 253 21.52 3.80 13.11
CA GLY A 253 21.18 3.36 11.77
C GLY A 253 21.13 4.50 10.75
N ALA A 254 21.23 4.13 9.48
CA ALA A 254 21.19 5.03 8.34
C ALA A 254 20.43 4.41 7.16
N ALA A 255 20.05 5.23 6.20
CA ALA A 255 19.67 4.79 4.86
C ALA A 255 20.46 5.58 3.81
N TYR A 256 20.66 5.02 2.62
CA TYR A 256 21.46 5.63 1.55
C TYR A 256 20.63 5.68 0.28
N VAL A 257 20.64 6.83 -0.39
CA VAL A 257 20.00 7.03 -1.69
C VAL A 257 21.04 6.87 -2.78
N PHE A 258 20.76 6.00 -3.74
CA PHE A 258 21.56 5.81 -4.95
C PHE A 258 20.70 6.15 -6.17
N ASP A 259 21.19 7.03 -7.04
CA ASP A 259 20.54 7.37 -8.31
C ASP A 259 21.34 6.82 -9.49
N ARG A 260 20.63 6.41 -10.54
CA ARG A 260 21.20 6.19 -11.85
C ARG A 260 21.56 7.53 -12.50
N ASN A 261 22.67 7.51 -13.22
CA ASN A 261 23.40 8.63 -13.79
C ASN A 261 24.28 9.41 -12.81
N GLU A 262 24.24 9.11 -11.50
CA GLU A 262 25.17 9.68 -10.53
C GLU A 262 26.59 9.13 -10.77
N GLY A 263 27.58 10.02 -10.78
CA GLY A 263 28.94 9.72 -11.25
C GLY A 263 29.11 9.53 -12.77
N GLY A 264 28.03 9.50 -13.58
CA GLY A 264 28.09 9.45 -15.05
C GLY A 264 26.96 8.66 -15.71
N ALA A 265 26.75 8.88 -17.02
CA ALA A 265 25.62 8.29 -17.75
C ALA A 265 25.52 6.75 -17.62
N ASN A 266 24.35 6.27 -17.20
CA ASN A 266 24.04 4.87 -16.86
C ASN A 266 24.83 4.24 -15.71
N ASN A 267 25.66 4.99 -14.99
CA ASN A 267 26.28 4.54 -13.75
C ASN A 267 25.30 4.72 -12.57
N TRP A 268 25.34 3.86 -11.56
CA TRP A 268 24.66 4.13 -10.28
C TRP A 268 25.67 4.68 -9.28
N GLY A 269 25.29 5.70 -8.52
CA GLY A 269 26.15 6.34 -7.53
C GLY A 269 25.37 6.81 -6.31
N GLU A 270 26.06 6.90 -5.16
CA GLU A 270 25.49 7.42 -3.93
C GLU A 270 25.24 8.93 -4.07
N VAL A 271 24.00 9.35 -3.79
CA VAL A 271 23.57 10.75 -3.79
C VAL A 271 23.70 11.33 -2.39
N THR A 272 23.16 10.64 -1.39
CA THR A 272 23.21 11.08 0.01
C THR A 272 22.96 9.94 1.00
N LYS A 273 23.46 10.14 2.22
CA LYS A 273 23.06 9.41 3.43
C LYS A 273 21.88 10.13 4.08
N LEU A 274 20.90 9.37 4.56
CA LEU A 274 19.74 9.79 5.33
C LEU A 274 19.91 9.31 6.78
N THR A 275 19.53 10.16 7.72
CA THR A 275 19.52 9.90 9.16
C THR A 275 18.32 10.63 9.77
N ALA A 276 17.65 10.05 10.75
CA ALA A 276 16.59 10.76 11.50
C ALA A 276 17.11 12.06 12.14
N SER A 277 16.29 13.11 12.11
CA SER A 277 16.62 14.42 12.69
C SER A 277 16.80 14.40 14.22
N ASP A 278 16.27 13.38 14.88
CA ASP A 278 16.38 13.10 16.31
C ASP A 278 16.99 11.71 16.62
N ALA A 279 17.83 11.19 15.73
CA ALA A 279 18.49 9.89 15.87
C ALA A 279 19.25 9.71 17.20
N GLU A 280 18.95 8.64 17.92
CA GLU A 280 19.56 8.21 19.17
C GLU A 280 20.07 6.75 19.08
N THR A 281 20.73 6.27 20.13
CA THR A 281 21.34 4.93 20.12
C THR A 281 20.31 3.81 20.10
N PHE A 282 20.50 2.83 19.21
CA PHE A 282 19.66 1.65 19.00
C PHE A 282 18.30 1.85 18.31
N ASP A 283 17.98 3.04 17.79
CA ASP A 283 16.73 3.33 17.03
C ASP A 283 16.55 2.45 15.77
N ARG A 284 17.67 2.01 15.17
CA ARG A 284 17.74 1.21 13.94
C ARG A 284 17.02 1.83 12.76
N PHE A 285 17.19 3.13 12.55
CA PHE A 285 16.77 3.81 11.33
C PHE A 285 17.35 3.08 10.10
N GLY A 286 16.52 2.83 9.09
CA GLY A 286 16.89 2.00 7.93
C GLY A 286 16.57 0.51 8.11
N TYR A 287 15.89 0.12 9.20
CA TYR A 287 15.39 -1.24 9.37
C TYR A 287 14.45 -1.66 8.22
N SER A 288 13.59 -0.73 7.80
CA SER A 288 12.74 -0.86 6.62
C SER A 288 12.85 0.42 5.78
N VAL A 289 12.76 0.30 4.45
CA VAL A 289 12.81 1.43 3.50
C VAL A 289 11.80 1.22 2.38
N ALA A 290 11.22 2.31 1.90
CA ALA A 290 10.39 2.35 0.72
C ALA A 290 10.64 3.64 -0.07
N VAL A 291 10.44 3.60 -1.39
CA VAL A 291 10.60 4.77 -2.27
C VAL A 291 9.59 4.77 -3.41
N ASN A 292 9.01 5.93 -3.69
CA ASN A 292 8.21 6.19 -4.88
C ASN A 292 8.67 7.53 -5.48
N ALA A 293 9.42 7.46 -6.58
CA ALA A 293 10.00 8.59 -7.31
C ALA A 293 10.69 9.67 -6.45
N VAL A 294 9.93 10.62 -5.89
CA VAL A 294 10.41 11.76 -5.12
C VAL A 294 10.22 11.62 -3.60
N THR A 295 9.56 10.55 -3.13
CA THR A 295 9.26 10.32 -1.72
C THR A 295 9.92 9.04 -1.24
N ALA A 296 10.66 9.10 -0.14
CA ALA A 296 11.23 7.96 0.55
C ALA A 296 10.68 7.88 1.99
N VAL A 297 10.38 6.67 2.47
CA VAL A 297 9.94 6.41 3.84
C VAL A 297 10.92 5.44 4.48
N VAL A 298 11.41 5.76 5.68
CA VAL A 298 12.42 4.96 6.39
C VAL A 298 11.95 4.65 7.81
N GLY A 299 11.91 3.38 8.18
CA GLY A 299 11.51 2.91 9.52
C GLY A 299 12.66 2.85 10.52
N GLY A 300 12.36 3.21 11.77
CA GLY A 300 13.19 3.05 12.96
C GLY A 300 12.37 2.44 14.10
N PRO A 301 12.13 1.10 14.10
CA PRO A 301 11.20 0.42 14.99
C PRO A 301 11.68 0.29 16.45
N ARG A 302 12.80 0.89 16.80
CA ARG A 302 13.33 0.92 18.17
C ARG A 302 13.43 2.32 18.76
N GLU A 303 12.96 3.32 18.03
CA GLU A 303 12.90 4.69 18.53
C GLU A 303 11.88 4.83 19.68
N ASP A 304 12.16 5.74 20.61
CA ASP A 304 11.53 5.80 21.93
C ASP A 304 10.37 6.82 22.08
N ALA A 305 9.95 7.51 21.01
CA ALA A 305 8.87 8.50 21.08
C ALA A 305 7.49 7.83 21.26
N GLY A 306 6.98 7.88 22.49
CA GLY A 306 5.74 7.21 22.90
C GLY A 306 5.99 6.11 23.94
N GLY A 307 7.21 5.59 23.99
CA GLY A 307 7.65 4.56 24.92
C GLY A 307 8.90 3.83 24.43
N ASP A 308 9.59 3.11 25.32
CA ASP A 308 10.76 2.26 25.02
C ASP A 308 10.46 1.34 23.83
N GLY A 309 11.09 1.58 22.68
CA GLY A 309 10.85 0.86 21.43
C GLY A 309 9.43 0.94 20.88
N ALA A 310 8.73 2.07 21.04
CA ALA A 310 7.45 2.34 20.39
C ALA A 310 7.59 2.40 18.85
N GLY A 311 8.69 3.00 18.38
CA GLY A 311 9.09 3.07 16.98
C GLY A 311 8.54 4.28 16.22
N ALA A 312 9.25 4.65 15.16
CA ALA A 312 8.91 5.75 14.26
C ALA A 312 9.18 5.39 12.80
N ALA A 313 8.60 6.15 11.88
CA ALA A 313 9.00 6.18 10.48
C ALA A 313 9.20 7.64 10.04
N TYR A 314 10.07 7.87 9.06
CA TYR A 314 10.48 9.21 8.64
C TYR A 314 10.28 9.36 7.14
N VAL A 315 9.65 10.45 6.73
CA VAL A 315 9.41 10.76 5.31
C VAL A 315 10.44 11.78 4.84
N PHE A 316 11.14 11.44 3.76
CA PHE A 316 12.07 12.30 3.06
C PHE A 316 11.52 12.60 1.67
N GLU A 317 11.60 13.87 1.25
CA GLU A 317 11.21 14.28 -0.10
C GLU A 317 12.42 14.85 -0.86
N ARG A 318 12.49 14.53 -2.16
CA ARG A 318 13.48 15.07 -3.09
C ARG A 318 13.22 16.57 -3.30
N ASP A 319 14.30 17.33 -3.44
CA ASP A 319 14.34 18.79 -3.52
C ASP A 319 13.97 19.54 -2.21
N GLU A 320 13.59 18.85 -1.12
CA GLU A 320 13.36 19.49 0.18
C GLU A 320 14.69 20.01 0.78
N GLY A 321 14.67 21.23 1.30
CA GLY A 321 15.88 21.94 1.73
C GLY A 321 16.78 22.47 0.60
N GLY A 322 16.53 22.11 -0.67
CA GLY A 322 17.27 22.61 -1.83
C GLY A 322 17.30 21.63 -3.01
N ALA A 323 17.57 22.15 -4.21
CA ALA A 323 17.59 21.34 -5.44
C ALA A 323 18.57 20.15 -5.37
N ASP A 324 18.10 18.98 -5.80
CA ASP A 324 18.75 17.66 -5.76
C ASP A 324 19.15 17.18 -4.35
N ASN A 325 18.60 17.79 -3.28
CA ASN A 325 18.73 17.30 -1.90
C ASN A 325 17.60 16.29 -1.58
N TRP A 326 17.80 15.47 -0.55
CA TRP A 326 16.71 14.75 0.12
C TRP A 326 16.58 15.28 1.55
N GLY A 327 15.45 15.90 1.88
CA GLY A 327 15.19 16.50 3.19
C GLY A 327 14.11 15.74 3.95
N GLU A 328 14.29 15.58 5.26
CA GLU A 328 13.24 15.05 6.15
C GLU A 328 12.08 16.07 6.22
N VAL A 329 10.89 15.65 5.81
CA VAL A 329 9.66 16.45 5.83
C VAL A 329 8.86 16.20 7.10
N THR A 330 8.81 14.96 7.58
CA THR A 330 8.12 14.62 8.83
C THR A 330 8.61 13.32 9.47
N LYS A 331 8.43 13.24 10.78
CA LYS A 331 8.37 11.99 11.56
C LYS A 331 6.90 11.53 11.65
N LEU A 332 6.68 10.24 11.48
CA LEU A 332 5.41 9.53 11.62
C LEU A 332 5.48 8.66 12.88
N THR A 333 4.40 8.67 13.65
CA THR A 333 4.21 7.86 14.87
C THR A 333 2.74 7.43 14.93
N ALA A 334 2.45 6.23 15.42
CA ALA A 334 1.07 5.81 15.67
C ALA A 334 0.35 6.74 16.65
N SER A 335 -0.92 7.05 16.38
CA SER A 335 -1.76 7.92 17.22
C SER A 335 -2.02 7.38 18.64
N ASP A 336 -1.85 6.07 18.84
CA ASP A 336 -1.98 5.38 20.13
C ASP A 336 -0.71 4.60 20.57
N ALA A 337 0.47 4.99 20.07
CA ALA A 337 1.77 4.38 20.35
C ALA A 337 2.09 4.12 21.84
N GLN A 338 2.66 2.94 22.12
CA GLN A 338 3.08 2.44 23.44
C GLN A 338 4.46 1.77 23.36
N ALA A 339 5.05 1.49 24.52
CA ALA A 339 6.37 0.88 24.60
C ALA A 339 6.36 -0.57 24.07
N GLY A 340 7.10 -0.82 22.98
CA GLY A 340 7.32 -2.14 22.40
C GLY A 340 6.61 -2.42 21.07
N ASP A 341 5.67 -1.57 20.65
CA ASP A 341 4.80 -1.82 19.48
C ASP A 341 5.56 -1.94 18.14
N GLN A 342 6.76 -1.35 18.06
CA GLN A 342 7.68 -1.41 16.92
C GLN A 342 7.10 -0.83 15.62
N PHE A 343 6.45 0.32 15.71
CA PHE A 343 6.03 1.10 14.55
C PHE A 343 7.23 1.43 13.64
N GLY A 344 7.10 1.20 12.34
CA GLY A 344 8.23 1.29 11.39
C GLY A 344 8.95 -0.05 11.17
N ALA A 345 8.44 -1.16 11.70
CA ALA A 345 8.97 -2.50 11.41
C ALA A 345 8.83 -2.85 9.92
N SER A 346 7.75 -2.41 9.28
CA SER A 346 7.59 -2.39 7.83
C SER A 346 7.11 -1.01 7.38
N VAL A 347 7.55 -0.56 6.20
CA VAL A 347 7.10 0.69 5.56
C VAL A 347 6.90 0.44 4.06
N THR A 348 5.91 1.07 3.47
CA THR A 348 5.65 1.04 2.03
C THR A 348 4.98 2.35 1.59
N VAL A 349 5.18 2.78 0.34
CA VAL A 349 4.66 4.06 -0.18
C VAL A 349 4.24 3.94 -1.66
N SER A 350 3.05 4.46 -1.99
CA SER A 350 2.53 4.51 -3.36
C SER A 350 1.81 5.85 -3.58
N GLY A 351 2.38 6.71 -4.43
CA GLY A 351 1.92 8.08 -4.59
C GLY A 351 2.02 8.84 -3.26
N ASP A 352 0.90 9.43 -2.85
CA ASP A 352 0.75 10.20 -1.62
C ASP A 352 0.31 9.36 -0.40
N THR A 353 0.18 8.03 -0.54
CA THR A 353 -0.20 7.13 0.55
C THR A 353 0.99 6.29 1.02
N ALA A 354 1.21 6.23 2.33
CA ALA A 354 2.18 5.38 2.99
C ALA A 354 1.50 4.43 3.98
N VAL A 355 2.01 3.21 4.14
CA VAL A 355 1.52 2.26 5.15
C VAL A 355 2.69 1.80 6.01
N VAL A 356 2.52 1.87 7.33
CA VAL A 356 3.56 1.59 8.31
C VAL A 356 3.09 0.51 9.30
N GLY A 357 3.83 -0.59 9.42
CA GLY A 357 3.54 -1.67 10.35
C GLY A 357 4.08 -1.43 11.76
N ALA A 358 3.31 -1.82 12.77
CA ALA A 358 3.69 -1.95 14.17
C ALA A 358 3.36 -3.37 14.63
N ASN A 359 4.25 -4.32 14.32
CA ASN A 359 3.92 -5.74 14.35
C ASN A 359 3.86 -6.36 15.76
N HIS A 360 4.11 -5.58 16.81
CA HIS A 360 3.98 -5.99 18.21
C HIS A 360 2.91 -5.17 18.97
N GLU A 361 2.15 -4.33 18.27
CA GLU A 361 1.00 -3.62 18.83
C GLU A 361 -0.01 -4.60 19.50
N ASP A 362 -0.49 -4.24 20.68
CA ASP A 362 -1.53 -4.97 21.44
C ASP A 362 -2.97 -4.78 20.86
N ALA A 363 -3.11 -4.85 19.53
CA ALA A 363 -4.34 -4.60 18.79
C ALA A 363 -5.38 -5.72 18.96
N GLY A 364 -6.15 -5.68 20.03
CA GLY A 364 -7.23 -6.62 20.33
C GLY A 364 -6.76 -7.91 21.03
N ALA A 365 -5.51 -8.32 20.81
CA ALA A 365 -4.79 -9.35 21.57
C ALA A 365 -3.30 -8.95 21.70
N SER A 366 -2.58 -9.55 22.65
CA SER A 366 -1.19 -9.16 22.92
C SER A 366 -0.23 -9.52 21.77
N ASP A 367 0.64 -8.60 21.37
CA ASP A 367 1.51 -8.72 20.18
C ASP A 367 0.75 -9.10 18.88
N ALA A 368 -0.55 -8.78 18.76
CA ALA A 368 -1.33 -9.12 17.57
C ALA A 368 -0.86 -8.37 16.31
N GLY A 369 -0.36 -7.15 16.51
CA GLY A 369 0.14 -6.26 15.46
C GLY A 369 -0.94 -5.39 14.82
N ALA A 370 -0.51 -4.23 14.32
CA ALA A 370 -1.32 -3.30 13.54
C ALA A 370 -0.51 -2.75 12.36
N ALA A 371 -1.21 -2.07 11.45
CA ALA A 371 -0.59 -1.17 10.49
C ALA A 371 -1.36 0.16 10.45
N TYR A 372 -0.71 1.22 10.03
CA TYR A 372 -1.25 2.57 10.02
C TYR A 372 -1.09 3.15 8.63
N VAL A 373 -2.18 3.64 8.06
CA VAL A 373 -2.21 4.34 6.78
C VAL A 373 -1.99 5.82 7.05
N PHE A 374 -1.00 6.39 6.38
CA PHE A 374 -0.75 7.83 6.34
C PHE A 374 -1.00 8.33 4.92
N ASP A 375 -1.62 9.50 4.84
CA ASP A 375 -1.90 10.15 3.56
C ASP A 375 -1.32 11.57 3.57
N ARG A 376 -0.67 11.95 2.47
CA ARG A 376 -0.26 13.33 2.26
C ARG A 376 -1.52 14.17 2.06
N ASN A 377 -1.56 15.31 2.73
CA ASN A 377 -2.70 16.22 2.88
C ASN A 377 -3.66 15.93 4.06
N GLU A 378 -3.66 14.76 4.69
CA GLU A 378 -4.49 14.50 5.88
C GLU A 378 -4.04 15.33 7.09
N GLY A 379 -2.74 15.68 7.18
CA GLY A 379 -2.23 16.66 8.16
C GLY A 379 -2.58 18.12 7.82
N GLY A 380 -3.19 18.37 6.66
CA GLY A 380 -3.29 19.65 5.98
C GLY A 380 -2.43 19.68 4.70
N ALA A 381 -2.77 20.58 3.77
CA ALA A 381 -2.18 20.61 2.42
C ALA A 381 -0.63 20.56 2.41
N GLY A 382 -0.08 19.55 1.72
CA GLY A 382 1.35 19.27 1.63
C GLY A 382 1.97 18.54 2.83
N THR A 383 1.17 18.12 3.82
CA THR A 383 1.66 17.49 5.05
C THR A 383 1.00 16.13 5.31
N TRP A 384 1.78 15.17 5.79
CA TRP A 384 1.33 13.81 6.07
C TRP A 384 0.53 13.75 7.38
N GLY A 385 -0.56 12.97 7.39
CA GLY A 385 -1.36 12.68 8.58
C GLY A 385 -1.80 11.22 8.62
N GLU A 386 -2.09 10.70 9.82
CA GLU A 386 -2.64 9.34 9.98
C GLU A 386 -4.11 9.33 9.51
N LEU A 387 -4.38 8.59 8.44
CA LEU A 387 -5.72 8.40 7.88
C LEU A 387 -6.49 7.31 8.63
N SER A 388 -5.83 6.21 9.02
CA SER A 388 -6.44 5.14 9.83
C SER A 388 -5.44 4.11 10.37
N LYS A 389 -5.82 3.48 11.48
CA LYS A 389 -5.28 2.18 11.94
C LYS A 389 -5.97 1.02 11.22
N LEU A 390 -5.22 -0.04 10.91
CA LEU A 390 -5.64 -1.31 10.33
C LEU A 390 -5.29 -2.44 11.30
N THR A 391 -6.18 -3.44 11.42
CA THR A 391 -6.05 -4.57 12.34
C THR A 391 -6.64 -5.83 11.73
N ALA A 392 -6.09 -7.01 12.03
CA ALA A 392 -6.69 -8.29 11.64
C ALA A 392 -8.09 -8.48 12.27
N SER A 393 -9.11 -8.81 11.46
CA SER A 393 -10.47 -9.08 11.98
C SER A 393 -10.56 -10.29 12.93
N ASN A 394 -9.57 -11.17 12.89
CA ASN A 394 -9.43 -12.38 13.71
C ASN A 394 -8.21 -12.34 14.65
N ALA A 395 -7.70 -11.16 15.00
CA ALA A 395 -6.50 -10.95 15.81
C ALA A 395 -6.38 -11.90 17.01
N ALA A 396 -5.29 -12.67 17.03
CA ALA A 396 -4.85 -13.50 18.14
C ALA A 396 -3.45 -13.10 18.60
N SER A 397 -3.00 -13.67 19.73
CA SER A 397 -1.74 -13.25 20.34
C SER A 397 -0.53 -13.67 19.53
N SER A 398 0.41 -12.73 19.37
CA SER A 398 1.63 -12.89 18.57
C SER A 398 1.39 -13.21 17.09
N ASP A 399 0.25 -12.80 16.52
CA ASP A 399 -0.04 -12.96 15.07
C ASP A 399 0.93 -12.13 14.19
N TRP A 400 1.45 -11.03 14.73
CA TRP A 400 2.35 -10.09 14.05
C TRP A 400 1.78 -9.52 12.75
N PHE A 401 0.50 -9.14 12.75
CA PHE A 401 -0.10 -8.38 11.66
C PHE A 401 0.68 -7.08 11.39
N GLY A 402 0.96 -6.78 10.11
CA GLY A 402 1.82 -5.66 9.72
C GLY A 402 3.32 -5.97 9.77
N PHE A 403 3.72 -7.22 10.00
CA PHE A 403 5.13 -7.65 9.90
C PHE A 403 5.72 -7.38 8.52
N SER A 404 4.93 -7.55 7.46
CA SER A 404 5.28 -7.13 6.11
C SER A 404 4.11 -6.37 5.49
N ALA A 405 4.42 -5.41 4.60
CA ALA A 405 3.44 -4.52 3.98
C ALA A 405 3.82 -4.18 2.54
N GLY A 406 2.82 -4.09 1.67
CA GLY A 406 2.93 -3.54 0.32
C GLY A 406 1.69 -2.72 -0.02
N VAL A 407 1.85 -1.61 -0.74
CA VAL A 407 0.74 -0.76 -1.20
C VAL A 407 0.89 -0.40 -2.68
N SER A 408 -0.20 -0.43 -3.42
CA SER A 408 -0.26 -0.06 -4.83
C SER A 408 -1.58 0.63 -5.14
N GLY A 409 -1.55 1.96 -5.32
CA GLY A 409 -2.78 2.75 -5.45
C GLY A 409 -3.69 2.55 -4.24
N GLY A 410 -4.96 2.19 -4.48
CA GLY A 410 -5.95 1.95 -3.44
C GLY A 410 -5.88 0.58 -2.75
N THR A 411 -4.90 -0.29 -3.04
CA THR A 411 -4.83 -1.63 -2.41
C THR A 411 -3.60 -1.75 -1.52
N ALA A 412 -3.81 -2.13 -0.26
CA ALA A 412 -2.75 -2.51 0.67
C ALA A 412 -2.83 -4.00 1.04
N VAL A 413 -1.67 -4.65 1.10
CA VAL A 413 -1.49 -6.06 1.44
C VAL A 413 -0.59 -6.15 2.66
N LEU A 414 -1.04 -6.85 3.70
CA LEU A 414 -0.38 -6.95 5.00
C LEU A 414 -0.20 -8.42 5.42
N GLY A 415 1.01 -8.77 5.87
CA GLY A 415 1.35 -10.08 6.38
C GLY A 415 1.15 -10.20 7.90
N ALA A 416 0.63 -11.35 8.33
CA ALA A 416 0.64 -11.84 9.71
C ALA A 416 1.22 -13.28 9.69
N PRO A 417 2.56 -13.44 9.71
CA PRO A 417 3.20 -14.73 9.43
C PRO A 417 3.00 -15.76 10.55
N GLN A 418 2.49 -15.37 11.72
CA GLN A 418 2.03 -16.30 12.73
C GLN A 418 0.50 -16.20 12.85
N THR A 419 -0.17 -17.34 13.03
CA THR A 419 -1.53 -17.41 13.57
C THR A 419 -1.63 -18.66 14.45
N GLU A 420 -2.07 -18.53 15.71
CA GLU A 420 -2.17 -19.71 16.60
C GLU A 420 -3.43 -20.53 16.34
N GLY A 421 -3.27 -21.80 15.97
CA GLY A 421 -4.37 -22.70 15.63
C GLY A 421 -4.10 -24.20 15.87
N GLN A 422 -3.63 -24.58 17.05
CA GLN A 422 -3.46 -25.98 17.54
C GLN A 422 -2.54 -26.95 16.76
N ASP A 423 -2.17 -26.70 15.51
CA ASP A 423 -1.17 -27.46 14.74
C ASP A 423 -0.26 -26.49 13.93
N ASP A 424 0.93 -26.19 14.46
CA ASP A 424 2.09 -25.50 13.84
C ASP A 424 1.87 -24.38 12.77
N THR A 425 1.93 -23.12 13.23
CA THR A 425 2.57 -21.98 12.53
C THR A 425 2.16 -21.66 11.09
N LEU A 426 0.88 -21.82 10.74
CA LEU A 426 0.33 -21.21 9.53
C LEU A 426 0.30 -19.68 9.66
N GLY A 427 0.57 -18.97 8.56
CA GLY A 427 0.48 -17.51 8.50
C GLY A 427 -0.68 -17.05 7.62
N THR A 428 -1.03 -15.77 7.68
CA THR A 428 -2.15 -15.17 6.95
C THR A 428 -1.70 -13.88 6.24
N VAL A 429 -2.33 -13.59 5.09
CA VAL A 429 -2.23 -12.30 4.40
C VAL A 429 -3.60 -11.64 4.38
N TYR A 430 -3.63 -10.34 4.61
CA TYR A 430 -4.83 -9.51 4.60
C TYR A 430 -4.73 -8.47 3.50
N ILE A 431 -5.84 -8.23 2.80
CA ILE A 431 -5.93 -7.23 1.74
C ILE A 431 -7.01 -6.22 2.12
N PHE A 432 -6.65 -4.94 2.06
CA PHE A 432 -7.50 -3.79 2.37
C PHE A 432 -7.59 -2.88 1.15
N GLU A 433 -8.80 -2.40 0.85
CA GLU A 433 -8.98 -1.29 -0.09
C GLU A 433 -8.92 0.02 0.70
N ILE A 434 -7.85 0.78 0.48
CA ILE A 434 -7.65 2.13 1.02
C ILE A 434 -8.42 3.13 0.13
N PRO A 435 -9.28 3.99 0.72
CA PRO A 435 -9.85 5.13 0.00
C PRO A 435 -8.74 5.95 -0.67
N LEU A 436 -8.89 6.31 -1.94
CA LEU A 436 -7.84 7.08 -2.60
C LEU A 436 -7.63 8.45 -1.91
N PRO A 437 -6.41 9.01 -1.98
CA PRO A 437 -6.11 10.33 -1.45
C PRO A 437 -7.12 11.38 -1.95
N LYS A 438 -7.59 12.24 -1.06
CA LYS A 438 -8.41 13.41 -1.43
C LYS A 438 -7.50 14.48 -2.02
N ASP A 439 -7.24 14.40 -3.34
CA ASP A 439 -6.39 15.38 -4.05
C ASP A 439 -6.90 16.80 -3.78
N GLN A 440 -6.02 17.64 -3.23
CA GLN A 440 -6.36 18.99 -2.79
C GLN A 440 -6.39 20.02 -3.93
N ALA A 441 -5.93 19.66 -5.13
CA ALA A 441 -5.58 20.60 -6.19
C ALA A 441 -6.32 20.38 -7.52
N THR A 442 -6.75 19.15 -7.84
CA THR A 442 -7.58 18.88 -9.02
C THR A 442 -8.97 18.39 -8.65
N ASP A 443 -9.95 19.28 -8.80
CA ASP A 443 -11.30 18.97 -9.29
C ASP A 443 -11.26 17.78 -10.28
N THR A 444 -11.68 16.59 -9.83
CA THR A 444 -11.48 15.33 -10.58
C THR A 444 -12.54 15.09 -11.65
N ASP A 445 -13.71 15.69 -11.48
CA ASP A 445 -14.92 15.46 -12.28
C ASP A 445 -15.41 16.71 -13.05
N GLY A 446 -14.98 17.91 -12.66
CA GLY A 446 -15.12 19.17 -13.41
C GLY A 446 -16.13 20.18 -12.85
N ASP A 447 -16.58 20.05 -11.60
CA ASP A 447 -17.61 20.92 -10.99
C ASP A 447 -17.09 22.32 -10.55
N THR A 448 -15.77 22.50 -10.46
CA THR A 448 -15.00 23.68 -9.99
C THR A 448 -14.85 23.86 -8.47
N ILE A 449 -15.28 22.90 -7.66
CA ILE A 449 -14.86 22.67 -6.28
C ILE A 449 -13.59 21.81 -6.32
N ALA A 450 -12.71 21.94 -5.33
CA ALA A 450 -11.53 21.07 -5.21
C ALA A 450 -11.87 19.92 -4.26
N ASN A 451 -11.51 18.67 -4.57
CA ASN A 451 -11.92 17.46 -3.82
C ASN A 451 -11.71 17.57 -2.29
N SER A 452 -10.73 18.37 -1.84
CA SER A 452 -10.54 18.82 -0.45
C SER A 452 -11.78 19.38 0.29
N ALA A 453 -12.74 19.95 -0.45
CA ALA A 453 -13.95 20.60 0.02
C ALA A 453 -15.21 20.00 -0.64
N ASP A 454 -15.00 19.01 -1.49
CA ASP A 454 -16.03 18.26 -2.18
C ASP A 454 -16.58 17.17 -1.26
N LEU A 455 -17.83 16.82 -1.53
CA LEU A 455 -18.59 15.80 -0.84
C LEU A 455 -19.44 14.97 -1.82
N ASP A 456 -19.36 15.15 -3.15
CA ASP A 456 -19.94 14.26 -4.16
C ASP A 456 -18.88 13.69 -5.11
N ASP A 457 -18.02 12.81 -4.58
CA ASP A 457 -16.81 12.21 -5.21
C ASP A 457 -17.02 11.53 -6.61
N ASP A 458 -18.25 11.45 -7.15
CA ASP A 458 -18.57 10.99 -8.52
C ASP A 458 -19.36 11.99 -9.41
N ASN A 459 -19.69 13.18 -8.87
CA ASN A 459 -20.41 14.31 -9.48
C ASN A 459 -21.76 13.91 -10.10
N ASP A 460 -22.59 13.21 -9.33
CA ASP A 460 -24.02 13.01 -9.64
C ASP A 460 -24.91 14.21 -9.20
N GLY A 461 -24.34 15.17 -8.44
CA GLY A 461 -25.01 16.36 -7.92
C GLY A 461 -25.53 16.21 -6.49
N CYS A 462 -25.18 15.14 -5.78
CA CYS A 462 -25.64 14.85 -4.43
C CYS A 462 -24.51 14.39 -3.51
N THR A 463 -24.35 15.09 -2.38
CA THR A 463 -23.28 14.72 -1.42
C THR A 463 -23.47 13.31 -0.83
N ASP A 464 -22.38 12.63 -0.44
CA ASP A 464 -22.32 11.35 0.30
C ASP A 464 -23.37 11.23 1.42
N LYS A 465 -23.73 12.37 1.99
CA LYS A 465 -24.62 12.52 3.14
C LYS A 465 -26.10 12.65 2.76
N GLN A 466 -26.39 12.97 1.50
CA GLN A 466 -27.73 13.04 0.93
C GLN A 466 -28.14 11.71 0.26
N GLU A 467 -27.21 10.80 0.02
CA GLU A 467 -27.51 9.47 -0.54
C GLU A 467 -28.45 8.64 0.35
N ILE A 468 -29.55 8.17 -0.24
CA ILE A 468 -30.45 7.22 0.39
C ILE A 468 -29.89 5.81 0.16
N ASN A 469 -29.42 5.20 1.25
CA ASN A 469 -28.67 3.93 1.33
C ASN A 469 -27.14 4.06 1.19
N GLY A 470 -26.53 5.12 1.75
CA GLY A 470 -25.07 5.38 1.74
C GLY A 470 -24.19 4.14 1.94
N ASP A 471 -23.81 3.55 0.81
CA ASP A 471 -22.86 2.46 0.64
C ASP A 471 -21.80 2.98 -0.34
N PRO A 472 -20.70 3.58 0.17
CA PRO A 472 -19.72 4.31 -0.65
C PRO A 472 -18.89 3.41 -1.59
N ARG A 473 -19.34 2.17 -1.83
CA ARG A 473 -18.78 1.20 -2.78
C ARG A 473 -19.57 1.15 -4.10
N LEU A 474 -20.72 1.84 -4.20
CA LEU A 474 -21.58 1.79 -5.37
C LEU A 474 -21.50 3.04 -6.27
N GLY A 475 -20.78 4.09 -5.86
CA GLY A 475 -20.30 5.16 -6.73
C GLY A 475 -19.28 4.62 -7.74
N GLY A 476 -19.78 4.13 -8.86
CA GLY A 476 -18.95 3.50 -9.88
C GLY A 476 -18.15 4.54 -10.65
N ARG A 477 -16.81 4.47 -10.61
CA ARG A 477 -15.94 5.36 -11.42
C ARG A 477 -16.43 5.41 -12.86
N ARG A 478 -16.71 6.62 -13.38
CA ARG A 478 -17.03 6.82 -14.80
C ARG A 478 -15.95 6.18 -15.65
N ASN A 479 -16.34 5.37 -16.62
CA ASN A 479 -15.40 4.75 -17.56
C ASN A 479 -14.83 5.84 -18.49
N PRO A 480 -13.52 6.18 -18.42
CA PRO A 480 -12.93 7.26 -19.24
C PRO A 480 -12.89 6.94 -20.74
N HIS A 481 -13.25 5.72 -21.15
CA HIS A 481 -13.36 5.30 -22.54
C HIS A 481 -14.78 5.44 -23.13
N ASN A 482 -15.77 5.92 -22.36
CA ASN A 482 -17.12 6.19 -22.85
C ASN A 482 -17.29 7.67 -23.25
N PRO A 483 -17.40 8.02 -24.56
CA PRO A 483 -17.44 9.41 -25.01
C PRO A 483 -18.86 10.00 -25.09
N TRP A 484 -19.81 9.50 -24.29
CA TRP A 484 -21.23 9.86 -24.38
C TRP A 484 -21.85 10.23 -23.02
N ASP A 485 -22.51 11.39 -22.95
CA ASP A 485 -23.33 11.79 -21.80
C ASP A 485 -24.83 11.58 -22.09
N PHE A 486 -25.63 11.45 -21.03
CA PHE A 486 -27.08 11.25 -21.07
C PHE A 486 -27.78 12.30 -20.20
N TYR A 487 -28.95 12.79 -20.61
CA TYR A 487 -29.72 13.76 -19.83
C TYR A 487 -31.24 13.69 -20.06
N ASP A 488 -32.01 14.06 -19.03
CA ASP A 488 -33.45 14.33 -19.07
C ASP A 488 -33.74 15.47 -20.06
N VAL A 489 -34.68 15.23 -21.00
CA VAL A 489 -35.21 16.28 -21.87
C VAL A 489 -36.70 16.07 -22.13
N LEU A 490 -37.52 17.07 -21.77
CA LEU A 490 -38.96 17.08 -22.08
C LEU A 490 -39.26 16.95 -23.58
N GLY A 491 -39.83 15.80 -23.97
CA GLY A 491 -40.55 15.67 -25.23
C GLY A 491 -41.81 16.55 -25.26
N PRO A 492 -42.20 17.12 -26.43
CA PRO A 492 -43.36 18.00 -26.55
C PRO A 492 -44.69 17.24 -26.30
N GLY A 493 -45.12 17.22 -25.04
CA GLY A 493 -46.34 16.55 -24.58
C GLY A 493 -46.21 15.71 -23.31
N ALA A 494 -45.02 15.63 -22.70
CA ALA A 494 -44.82 14.94 -21.42
C ALA A 494 -45.66 15.55 -20.27
N ALA A 495 -46.05 14.72 -19.31
CA ALA A 495 -47.01 15.07 -18.26
C ALA A 495 -46.39 15.35 -16.87
N LEU A 496 -45.08 15.23 -16.74
CA LEU A 496 -44.30 15.48 -15.53
C LEU A 496 -43.33 16.68 -15.76
N PRO A 497 -42.87 17.36 -14.69
CA PRO A 497 -41.84 18.40 -14.80
C PRO A 497 -40.45 17.78 -14.99
N ILE A 498 -39.49 18.57 -15.49
CA ILE A 498 -38.05 18.28 -15.30
C ILE A 498 -37.81 18.28 -13.80
N ASP A 499 -37.45 17.14 -13.23
CA ASP A 499 -37.02 16.99 -11.84
C ASP A 499 -35.57 16.49 -11.71
N GLY A 500 -34.92 16.13 -12.83
CA GLY A 500 -33.51 15.76 -12.89
C GLY A 500 -33.23 14.29 -12.53
N VAL A 501 -34.26 13.46 -12.38
CA VAL A 501 -34.12 12.05 -12.02
C VAL A 501 -34.52 11.19 -13.21
N ILE A 502 -33.62 10.31 -13.69
CA ILE A 502 -33.94 9.35 -14.76
C ILE A 502 -34.69 8.15 -14.15
N ASP A 503 -36.01 8.25 -14.03
CA ASP A 503 -36.83 7.29 -13.26
C ASP A 503 -37.63 6.29 -14.12
N LEU A 504 -37.78 6.56 -15.42
CA LEU A 504 -38.64 5.79 -16.32
C LEU A 504 -38.02 5.53 -17.73
N PRO A 505 -38.47 4.47 -18.44
CA PRO A 505 -37.99 4.13 -19.78
C PRO A 505 -38.14 5.22 -20.88
N ASN A 506 -38.97 6.23 -20.64
CA ASN A 506 -39.32 7.27 -21.62
C ASN A 506 -38.66 8.62 -21.32
N ASP A 507 -37.78 8.63 -20.33
CA ASP A 507 -37.24 9.83 -19.65
C ASP A 507 -35.86 10.22 -20.21
N ILE A 508 -35.14 9.24 -20.74
CA ILE A 508 -33.93 9.45 -21.54
C ILE A 508 -34.35 9.72 -22.99
N LEU A 509 -34.35 10.99 -23.39
CA LEU A 509 -34.60 11.42 -24.78
C LEU A 509 -33.40 12.12 -25.44
N GLY A 510 -32.24 12.16 -24.77
CA GLY A 510 -31.01 12.73 -25.30
C GLY A 510 -29.76 11.92 -24.94
N VAL A 511 -28.89 11.75 -25.93
CA VAL A 511 -27.48 11.32 -25.77
C VAL A 511 -26.62 12.37 -26.48
N ILE A 512 -25.36 12.55 -26.10
CA ILE A 512 -24.46 13.58 -26.65
C ILE A 512 -23.04 13.05 -26.72
N GLN A 513 -22.33 13.31 -27.83
CA GLN A 513 -20.90 13.01 -27.89
C GLN A 513 -20.12 14.11 -27.18
N HIS A 514 -19.24 13.72 -26.26
CA HIS A 514 -18.38 14.66 -25.53
C HIS A 514 -17.48 15.45 -26.50
N HIS A 515 -17.50 16.77 -26.37
CA HIS A 515 -16.60 17.69 -27.06
C HIS A 515 -15.91 18.63 -26.06
N PRO A 516 -14.58 18.85 -26.17
CA PRO A 516 -13.86 19.74 -25.28
C PRO A 516 -14.35 21.18 -25.40
N ALA A 517 -14.38 21.88 -24.27
CA ALA A 517 -14.99 23.20 -24.11
C ALA A 517 -14.50 24.22 -25.16
N GLY A 518 -15.44 24.78 -25.94
CA GLY A 518 -15.19 25.90 -26.85
C GLY A 518 -15.61 25.71 -28.31
N THR A 519 -16.02 24.50 -28.72
CA THR A 519 -16.51 24.25 -30.09
C THR A 519 -18.02 24.02 -30.14
N LEU A 520 -18.77 25.03 -30.64
CA LEU A 520 -20.21 24.90 -30.90
C LEU A 520 -20.45 24.20 -32.24
N GLY A 521 -21.13 23.05 -32.21
CA GLY A 521 -21.49 22.29 -33.42
C GLY A 521 -22.50 21.18 -33.15
N TYR A 522 -23.77 21.54 -32.92
CA TYR A 522 -24.88 20.57 -32.83
C TYR A 522 -25.17 19.95 -34.21
N ASP A 523 -25.12 18.62 -34.30
CA ASP A 523 -25.85 17.80 -35.30
C ASP A 523 -26.22 16.46 -34.63
N ALA A 524 -27.42 15.93 -34.85
CA ALA A 524 -28.03 14.94 -33.94
C ALA A 524 -28.75 13.79 -34.66
N GLN A 525 -28.20 12.56 -34.58
CA GLN A 525 -28.79 11.27 -34.99
C GLN A 525 -28.22 10.12 -34.11
N PHE A 526 -29.03 9.17 -33.61
CA PHE A 526 -28.70 8.06 -32.65
C PHE A 526 -29.20 6.69 -33.14
N ASP A 527 -28.58 5.52 -32.82
CA ASP A 527 -29.16 4.14 -32.64
C ASP A 527 -28.10 2.98 -32.66
N ARG A 528 -28.53 1.70 -32.55
CA ARG A 528 -27.70 0.46 -32.44
C ARG A 528 -28.28 -0.83 -33.08
N GLY A 529 -27.40 -1.83 -33.30
CA GLY A 529 -27.67 -3.29 -33.32
C GLY A 529 -26.44 -4.15 -33.71
N SER A 530 -26.15 -5.34 -33.17
CA SER A 530 -26.91 -6.24 -32.27
C SER A 530 -25.99 -7.30 -31.59
N TRP A 531 -26.50 -8.49 -31.22
CA TRP A 531 -26.09 -9.26 -30.02
C TRP A 531 -25.22 -10.53 -30.24
N THR A 532 -24.25 -10.81 -29.35
CA THR A 532 -24.04 -12.12 -28.66
C THR A 532 -23.00 -12.02 -27.52
N GLY A 533 -23.36 -12.43 -26.30
CA GLY A 533 -22.43 -12.64 -25.16
C GLY A 533 -22.62 -11.63 -24.02
N PRO A 534 -22.33 -11.97 -22.75
CA PRO A 534 -22.83 -11.21 -21.59
C PRO A 534 -22.30 -9.76 -21.51
N ASN A 535 -21.06 -9.52 -21.97
CA ASN A 535 -20.45 -8.19 -21.99
C ASN A 535 -19.99 -7.81 -23.41
N SER A 536 -20.93 -7.56 -24.34
CA SER A 536 -20.58 -6.95 -25.64
C SER A 536 -21.67 -6.02 -26.19
N TRP A 537 -21.33 -4.73 -26.25
CA TRP A 537 -21.92 -3.78 -27.19
C TRP A 537 -21.33 -4.04 -28.59
N ASN A 538 -22.17 -4.11 -29.62
CA ASN A 538 -21.71 -4.10 -31.01
C ASN A 538 -22.77 -3.47 -31.91
N ASP A 539 -22.38 -2.42 -32.61
CA ASP A 539 -22.87 -2.12 -33.96
C ASP A 539 -21.68 -1.66 -34.80
N THR A 540 -21.69 -2.01 -36.08
CA THR A 540 -20.67 -1.62 -37.07
C THR A 540 -21.22 -0.74 -38.21
N GLN A 541 -22.48 -0.28 -38.18
CA GLN A 541 -23.07 0.60 -39.22
C GLN A 541 -23.99 1.77 -38.75
N GLY A 542 -23.80 2.33 -37.56
CA GLY A 542 -24.21 3.72 -37.26
C GLY A 542 -25.71 3.96 -36.95
N PRO A 543 -26.13 5.22 -36.75
CA PRO A 543 -27.30 5.58 -35.92
C PRO A 543 -28.60 5.96 -36.70
N ASP A 544 -29.82 5.54 -36.30
CA ASP A 544 -31.15 5.92 -36.89
C ASP A 544 -32.24 6.55 -35.94
N GLY A 545 -32.63 6.02 -34.74
CA GLY A 545 -33.34 6.88 -33.75
C GLY A 545 -33.42 6.66 -32.20
N VAL A 546 -33.40 5.47 -31.57
CA VAL A 546 -34.26 5.22 -30.35
C VAL A 546 -33.67 4.34 -29.22
N ILE A 547 -34.08 4.56 -27.95
CA ILE A 547 -33.98 3.56 -26.85
C ILE A 547 -35.29 2.76 -26.80
N ASP A 548 -35.27 1.48 -27.20
CA ASP A 548 -36.50 0.67 -27.35
C ASP A 548 -36.52 -0.68 -26.59
N LEU A 549 -35.45 -1.04 -25.87
CA LEU A 549 -35.38 -2.28 -25.09
C LEU A 549 -35.15 -2.05 -23.59
N PRO A 550 -35.82 -2.82 -22.69
CA PRO A 550 -35.69 -2.68 -21.23
C PRO A 550 -34.26 -2.86 -20.68
N ASN A 551 -33.38 -3.48 -21.47
CA ASN A 551 -32.03 -3.83 -21.04
C ASN A 551 -31.08 -2.63 -21.15
N ASP A 552 -31.39 -1.64 -21.98
CA ASP A 552 -30.58 -0.43 -22.16
C ASP A 552 -30.65 0.49 -20.94
N ILE A 553 -31.86 0.60 -20.37
CA ILE A 553 -32.14 1.31 -19.13
C ILE A 553 -31.46 0.63 -17.94
N LEU A 554 -31.38 -0.71 -17.93
CA LEU A 554 -30.71 -1.46 -16.85
C LEU A 554 -29.19 -1.21 -16.84
N GLY A 555 -28.58 -0.99 -18.01
CA GLY A 555 -27.16 -0.62 -18.12
C GLY A 555 -26.86 0.78 -17.61
N VAL A 556 -27.76 1.75 -17.86
CA VAL A 556 -27.65 3.13 -17.35
C VAL A 556 -27.91 3.18 -15.84
N LEU A 557 -28.94 2.48 -15.34
CA LEU A 557 -29.26 2.40 -13.90
C LEU A 557 -28.15 1.73 -13.07
N LEU A 558 -27.34 0.85 -13.67
CA LEU A 558 -26.16 0.25 -13.02
C LEU A 558 -24.93 1.17 -13.02
N GLN A 559 -24.96 2.28 -13.77
CA GLN A 559 -23.86 3.24 -13.83
C GLN A 559 -24.10 4.50 -12.96
N PHE A 560 -25.37 4.81 -12.63
CA PHE A 560 -25.78 6.03 -11.90
C PHE A 560 -26.81 5.72 -10.79
N GLY A 561 -26.53 4.69 -9.98
CA GLY A 561 -27.52 3.94 -9.22
C GLY A 561 -28.01 4.51 -7.88
N HIS A 562 -27.93 5.83 -7.64
CA HIS A 562 -28.23 6.44 -6.33
C HIS A 562 -29.47 7.32 -6.34
N SER A 563 -29.92 7.74 -5.16
CA SER A 563 -31.08 8.62 -5.01
C SER A 563 -30.94 9.53 -3.80
N CYS A 564 -31.22 10.81 -3.99
CA CYS A 564 -30.91 11.86 -3.02
C CYS A 564 -32.11 12.20 -2.11
N GLN A 565 -31.85 12.67 -0.88
CA GLN A 565 -32.84 12.88 0.18
C GLN A 565 -33.32 14.33 0.35
#